data_AF-E5BE83-F1
#
_entry.id   AF-E5BE83-F1
#
_cell.length_a   1.000
_cell.length_b   1.000
_cell.length_c   1.000
_cell.angle_alpha   90.00
_cell.angle_beta   90.00
_cell.angle_gamma   90.00
#
_symmetry.space_group_name_H-M   'P 1'
#
loop_
_entity.id
_entity.type
_entity.pdbx_description
1 polymer ?
#
loop_
_entity_poly.entity_id
_entity_poly.type
_entity_poly.pdbx_seq_one_letter_code
_entity_poly.pdbx_strand_id
1 'polypeptide(L)' 'MATISFRLSDEEKKIISNFSKKNNITISELMLKSILEKIEDEEDYMLGEKIMLDPKTKITGDLKELAESYGIDYDKL' A
#
# COMPACT_ATOMS: atom_id res chain seq x y z
N MET A 1 10.14 24.14 -3.42
CA MET A 1 9.80 23.51 -2.13
C MET A 1 8.33 23.77 -1.88
N ALA A 2 7.53 22.71 -1.73
CA ALA A 2 6.11 22.83 -1.42
C ALA A 2 5.93 22.68 0.10
N THR A 3 4.99 23.42 0.69
CA THR A 3 4.65 23.33 2.11
C THR A 3 3.20 22.93 2.25
N ILE A 4 2.93 21.93 3.08
CA ILE A 4 1.59 21.50 3.45
C ILE A 4 1.41 21.77 4.94
N SER A 5 0.31 22.44 5.29
CA SER A 5 -0.01 22.81 6.67
C SER A 5 -1.27 22.08 7.12
N PHE A 6 -1.18 21.36 8.23
CA PHE A 6 -2.30 20.67 8.85
C PHE A 6 -2.71 21.38 10.14
N ARG A 7 -4.02 21.47 10.38
CA ARG A 7 -4.55 21.83 11.70
C ARG A 7 -4.76 20.55 12.48
N LEU A 8 -4.18 20.50 13.68
CA LEU A 8 -4.23 19.35 14.57
C LEU A 8 -4.66 19.84 15.95
N SER A 9 -5.45 19.02 16.63
CA SER A 9 -5.61 19.11 18.08
C SER A 9 -4.29 18.79 18.80
N ASP A 10 -4.19 19.16 20.07
CA ASP A 10 -3.03 18.84 20.90
C ASP A 10 -2.83 17.33 21.05
N GLU A 11 -3.91 16.56 21.08
CA GLU A 11 -3.87 15.10 21.17
C GLU A 11 -3.31 14.46 19.89
N GLU A 12 -3.82 14.83 18.71
CA GLU A 12 -3.32 14.35 17.42
C GLU A 12 -1.83 14.69 17.26
N LYS A 13 -1.45 15.92 17.60
CA LYS A 13 -0.05 16.36 17.55
C LYS A 13 0.84 15.51 18.46
N LYS A 14 0.36 15.15 19.66
CA LYS A 14 1.09 14.30 20.60
C LYS A 14 1.26 12.88 20.05
N ILE A 15 0.22 12.30 19.47
CA ILE A 15 0.25 10.95 18.88
C ILE A 15 1.27 10.91 17.73
N ILE A 16 1.15 11.83 16.77
CA ILE A 16 2.04 11.92 15.59
C ILE A 16 3.49 12.14 16.03
N SER A 17 3.73 13.03 16.99
CA SER A 17 5.08 13.33 17.50
C SER A 17 5.70 12.14 18.23
N ASN A 18 4.91 11.39 18.99
CA ASN A 18 5.42 10.22 19.72
C ASN A 18 5.72 9.06 18.77
N PHE A 19 4.86 8.83 17.77
CA PHE A 19 5.06 7.80 16.77
C PHE A 19 6.33 8.06 15.94
N SER A 20 6.49 9.29 15.44
CA SER A 20 7.68 9.67 14.66
C SER A 20 8.98 9.49 15.46
N LYS A 21 9.01 9.95 16.72
CA LYS A 21 10.16 9.73 17.63
C LYS A 21 10.46 8.25 17.88
N LYS A 22 9.43 7.44 18.16
CA LYS A 22 9.59 6.00 18.44
C LYS A 22 10.18 5.26 17.24
N ASN A 23 9.83 5.66 16.03
CA ASN A 23 10.28 5.02 14.79
C ASN A 23 11.50 5.71 14.15
N ASN A 24 12.09 6.71 14.81
CA ASN A 24 13.23 7.47 14.30
C ASN A 24 13.03 8.05 12.89
N ILE A 25 11.83 8.57 12.62
CA ILE A 25 11.45 9.25 11.37
C ILE A 25 10.98 10.67 11.67
N THR A 26 11.03 11.55 10.67
CA THR A 26 10.48 12.92 10.83
C THR A 26 8.97 12.93 10.67
N ILE A 27 8.28 13.95 11.22
CA ILE A 27 6.84 14.12 11.00
C ILE A 27 6.54 14.34 9.52
N SER A 28 7.37 15.12 8.81
CA SER A 28 7.20 15.35 7.36
C SER A 28 7.33 14.05 6.57
N GLU A 29 8.29 13.19 6.90
CA GLU A 29 8.46 11.89 6.27
C GLU A 29 7.28 10.96 6.55
N LEU A 30 6.84 10.90 7.82
CA LEU A 30 5.65 10.13 8.21
C LEU A 30 4.42 10.57 7.40
N MET A 31 4.11 11.86 7.38
CA MET A 31 2.94 12.38 6.68
C MET A 31 3.03 12.14 5.17
N LEU A 32 4.19 12.38 4.57
CA LEU A 32 4.37 12.18 3.13
C LEU A 32 4.21 10.71 2.75
N LYS A 33 4.85 9.80 3.49
CA LYS A 33 4.73 8.35 3.25
C LYS A 33 3.28 7.89 3.41
N SER A 34 2.62 8.27 4.49
CA SER A 34 1.22 7.86 4.72
C SER A 34 0.26 8.38 3.64
N ILE A 35 0.48 9.58 3.10
CA ILE A 35 -0.32 10.11 1.98
C ILE A 35 -0.04 9.32 0.70
N LEU A 36 1.22 9.04 0.40
CA LEU A 36 1.60 8.29 -0.80
C LEU A 36 1.11 6.84 -0.75
N GLU A 37 1.26 6.15 0.39
CA GLU A 37 0.72 4.80 0.60
C GLU A 37 -0.80 4.78 0.40
N LYS A 38 -1.51 5.81 0.90
CA LYS A 38 -2.96 5.86 0.72
C LYS A 38 -3.38 6.04 -0.74
N ILE A 39 -2.62 6.82 -1.51
CA ILE A 39 -2.83 7.00 -2.95
C ILE A 39 -2.53 5.69 -3.68
N GLU A 40 -1.41 5.04 -3.36
CA GLU A 40 -1.00 3.77 -3.94
C GLU A 40 -2.04 2.67 -3.68
N ASP A 41 -2.53 2.53 -2.44
CA ASP A 41 -3.59 1.59 -2.08
C ASP A 41 -4.85 1.76 -2.95
N GLU A 42 -5.24 3.01 -3.24
CA GLU A 42 -6.41 3.32 -4.06
C GLU A 42 -6.17 2.96 -5.54
N GLU A 43 -5.00 3.31 -6.08
CA GLU A 43 -4.61 2.96 -7.46
C GLU A 43 -4.47 1.45 -7.64
N ASP A 44 -3.83 0.75 -6.70
CA ASP A 44 -3.67 -0.70 -6.69
C ASP A 44 -5.02 -1.41 -6.63
N TYR A 45 -5.94 -0.92 -5.78
CA TYR A 45 -7.30 -1.45 -5.72
C TYR A 45 -8.02 -1.29 -7.08
N MET A 46 -7.97 -0.09 -7.67
CA MET A 46 -8.59 0.18 -8.97
C MET A 46 -7.99 -0.69 -10.08
N LEU A 47 -6.67 -0.87 -10.08
CA LEU A 47 -5.99 -1.74 -11.04
C LEU A 47 -6.41 -3.20 -10.86
N GLY A 48 -6.46 -3.67 -9.61
CA GLY A 48 -6.91 -5.02 -9.26
C GLY A 48 -8.34 -5.28 -9.74
N GLU A 49 -9.26 -4.37 -9.46
CA GLU A 49 -10.65 -4.46 -9.92
C GLU A 49 -10.72 -4.51 -11.45
N LYS A 50 -9.99 -3.63 -12.14
CA LYS A 50 -9.94 -3.60 -13.60
C LYS A 50 -9.46 -4.93 -14.19
N ILE A 51 -8.39 -5.51 -13.65
CA ILE A 51 -7.86 -6.80 -14.11
C ILE A 51 -8.87 -7.91 -13.81
N MET A 52 -9.49 -7.93 -12.63
CA MET A 52 -10.46 -8.96 -12.26
C MET A 52 -11.71 -8.94 -13.16
N LEU A 53 -12.13 -7.76 -13.60
CA LEU A 53 -13.29 -7.57 -14.47
C LEU A 53 -12.98 -7.68 -15.98
N ASP A 54 -11.70 -7.72 -16.38
CA ASP A 54 -11.33 -7.88 -17.80
C ASP A 54 -11.66 -9.32 -18.25
N PRO A 55 -12.54 -9.52 -19.26
CA PRO A 55 -12.88 -10.84 -19.77
C PRO A 55 -11.69 -11.62 -20.34
N LYS A 56 -10.57 -10.95 -20.64
CA LYS A 56 -9.33 -11.56 -21.13
C LYS A 56 -8.43 -12.05 -20.00
N THR A 57 -8.71 -11.70 -18.75
CA THR A 57 -7.92 -12.15 -17.61
C THR A 57 -8.08 -13.65 -17.45
N LYS A 58 -6.93 -14.35 -17.46
CA LYS A 58 -6.90 -15.79 -17.25
C LYS A 58 -7.14 -16.05 -15.76
N ILE A 59 -8.30 -16.61 -15.45
CA ILE A 59 -8.64 -17.04 -14.10
C ILE A 59 -7.95 -18.38 -13.86
N THR A 60 -7.21 -18.49 -12.76
CA THR A 60 -6.65 -19.75 -12.26
C THR A 60 -7.48 -20.19 -11.05
N GLY A 61 -7.81 -21.48 -10.96
CA GLY A 61 -8.68 -22.01 -9.91
C GLY A 61 -7.98 -22.13 -8.55
N ASP A 62 -6.70 -22.48 -8.55
CA ASP A 62 -5.89 -22.61 -7.34
C ASP A 62 -4.46 -22.05 -7.51
N LEU A 63 -3.76 -21.91 -6.37
CA LEU A 63 -2.40 -21.38 -6.32
C LEU A 63 -1.38 -22.26 -7.06
N LYS A 64 -1.64 -23.56 -7.19
CA LYS A 64 -0.76 -24.51 -7.88
C LYS A 64 -0.84 -24.29 -9.39
N GLU A 65 -2.05 -24.20 -9.94
CA GLU A 65 -2.29 -23.86 -11.34
C GLU A 65 -1.66 -22.51 -11.71
N LEU A 66 -1.80 -21.52 -10.82
CA LEU A 66 -1.15 -20.22 -11.00
C LEU A 66 0.37 -20.36 -11.05
N ALA A 67 0.99 -21.01 -10.06
CA ALA A 67 2.43 -21.21 -9.99
C ALA A 67 2.97 -21.93 -11.24
N GLU A 68 2.32 -23.02 -11.65
CA GLU A 68 2.67 -23.77 -12.85
C GLU A 68 2.57 -22.91 -14.12
N SER A 69 1.57 -22.02 -14.22
CA SER A 69 1.43 -21.11 -15.37
C SER A 69 2.57 -20.09 -15.52
N TYR A 70 3.29 -19.80 -14.44
CA TYR A 70 4.49 -18.95 -14.42
C TYR A 70 5.79 -19.76 -14.37
N GLY A 71 5.73 -21.10 -14.48
CA GLY A 71 6.91 -21.98 -14.45
C GLY A 71 7.51 -22.14 -13.05
N ILE A 72 6.73 -21.92 -11.99
CA ILE A 72 7.14 -22.08 -10.60
C ILE A 72 6.74 -23.47 -10.11
N ASP A 73 7.70 -24.19 -9.50
CA ASP A 73 7.46 -25.49 -8.88
C ASP A 73 6.84 -25.31 -7.49
N TYR A 74 5.50 -25.39 -7.43
CA TYR A 74 4.74 -25.16 -6.20
C TYR A 74 5.12 -26.10 -5.06
N ASP A 75 5.49 -27.34 -5.37
CA ASP A 75 5.78 -28.36 -4.36
C ASP A 75 7.19 -28.17 -3.73
N LYS A 76 7.96 -27.18 -4.20
CA LYS A 76 9.31 -26.81 -3.70
C LYS A 76 9.37 -25.46 -2.97
N LEU A 77 8.25 -24.72 -2.88
CA LEU A 77 8.13 -23.50 -2.08
C LEU A 77 7.99 -23.83 -0.59
#